data_AF-A0A3Q7FHI3-F1
#
_entry.id   AF-A0A3Q7FHI3-F1
#
_cell.length_a   1.000
_cell.length_b   1.000
_cell.length_c   1.000
_cell.angle_alpha   90.00
_cell.angle_beta   90.00
_cell.angle_gamma   90.00
#
_symmetry.space_group_name_H-M   'P 1'
#
loop_
_entity.id
_entity.type
_entity.pdbx_description
1 polymer ?
#
loop_
_entity_poly.entity_id
_entity_poly.type
_entity_poly.pdbx_seq_one_letter_code
_entity_poly.pdbx_strand_id
1 'polypeptide(L)'
;MNLTNLYRLDLSSNNITVDAGTSITFPCLAILDLSSCELKNFPCLLTNVKNLSCLDISNNKIRGQIPKWFSNMRCDALRFLNLSYNSLKGI
;
A
#
# COMPACT_ATOMS: atom_id res chain seq x y z
N MET A 1 2.44 0.15 -18.71
CA MET A 1 2.85 -1.26 -18.53
C MET A 1 1.68 -2.03 -17.95
N ASN A 2 1.28 -3.15 -18.57
CA ASN A 2 0.15 -3.94 -18.10
C ASN A 2 0.67 -5.21 -17.40
N LEU A 3 0.86 -5.15 -16.08
CA LEU A 3 1.41 -6.23 -15.28
C LEU A 3 0.29 -7.08 -14.67
N THR A 4 -0.56 -7.67 -15.52
CA THR A 4 -1.78 -8.38 -15.08
C THR A 4 -1.52 -9.58 -14.20
N ASN A 5 -0.39 -10.26 -14.39
CA ASN A 5 -0.02 -11.47 -13.64
C ASN A 5 0.88 -11.18 -12.43
N LEU A 6 1.14 -9.91 -12.10
CA LEU A 6 2.00 -9.56 -10.98
C LEU A 6 1.32 -9.95 -9.66
N TYR A 7 1.88 -10.95 -8.98
CA TYR A 7 1.34 -11.48 -7.74
C TYR A 7 1.98 -10.85 -6.49
N ARG A 8 3.29 -10.61 -6.54
CA ARG A 8 4.08 -9.98 -5.49
C ARG A 8 4.86 -8.80 -6.05
N LEU A 9 4.76 -7.67 -5.38
CA LEU A 9 5.57 -6.48 -5.62
C LEU A 9 6.30 -6.14 -4.33
N ASP A 10 7.62 -6.27 -4.36
CA ASP A 10 8.51 -5.92 -3.25
C ASP A 10 9.37 -4.76 -3.71
N LEU A 11 9.18 -3.62 -3.07
CA LEU A 11 9.93 -2.40 -3.33
C LEU A 11 10.56 -1.86 -2.04
N SER A 12 10.62 -2.69 -0.99
CA SER A 12 11.11 -2.31 0.32
C SER A 12 12.52 -1.71 0.27
N SER A 13 12.83 -0.81 1.21
CA SER A 13 14.15 -0.19 1.35
C SER A 13 14.63 0.59 0.12
N ASN A 14 13.71 1.20 -0.63
CA ASN A 14 14.03 2.08 -1.76
C ASN A 14 13.51 3.51 -1.52
N ASN A 15 14.20 4.52 -2.05
CA ASN A 15 13.69 5.89 -2.01
C ASN A 15 12.66 6.12 -3.14
N ILE A 16 11.40 5.78 -2.87
CA ILE A 16 10.34 5.79 -3.88
C ILE A 16 9.39 6.96 -3.66
N THR A 17 9.26 7.78 -4.70
CA THR A 17 8.17 8.75 -4.80
C THR A 17 7.01 8.10 -5.55
N VAL A 18 5.96 7.71 -4.83
CA VAL A 18 4.72 7.25 -5.48
C VAL A 18 3.96 8.48 -5.94
N ASP A 19 4.08 8.81 -7.23
CA ASP A 19 3.34 9.91 -7.84
C ASP A 19 1.84 9.56 -7.93
N ALA A 20 0.99 10.49 -7.49
CA ALA A 20 -0.45 10.29 -7.41
C ALA A 20 -1.13 10.18 -8.78
N GLY A 21 -0.41 10.51 -9.86
CA GLY A 21 -0.95 10.71 -11.20
C GLY A 21 -1.14 9.47 -12.08
N THR A 22 -0.74 8.28 -11.65
CA THR A 22 -0.89 7.07 -12.49
C THR A 22 -1.82 6.04 -11.85
N SER A 23 -3.02 5.89 -12.43
CA SER A 23 -3.95 4.77 -12.13
C SER A 23 -3.42 3.47 -12.71
N ILE A 24 -2.28 2.99 -12.20
CA ILE A 24 -1.77 1.66 -12.51
C ILE A 24 -2.61 0.66 -11.72
N THR A 25 -3.17 -0.33 -12.42
CA THR A 25 -3.99 -1.37 -11.81
C THR A 25 -3.21 -2.67 -11.80
N PHE A 26 -3.16 -3.35 -10.65
CA PHE A 26 -2.57 -4.67 -10.50
C PHE A 26 -3.65 -5.68 -10.11
N PRO A 27 -4.38 -6.25 -11.07
CA PRO A 27 -5.58 -7.04 -10.78
C PRO A 27 -5.27 -8.30 -9.96
N CYS A 28 -4.09 -8.91 -10.11
CA CYS A 28 -3.69 -10.12 -9.41
C CYS A 28 -2.75 -9.89 -8.21
N LEU A 29 -2.49 -8.63 -7.83
CA LEU A 29 -1.54 -8.34 -6.75
C LEU A 29 -2.11 -8.78 -5.41
N ALA A 30 -1.37 -9.67 -4.75
CA ALA A 30 -1.72 -10.21 -3.45
C ALA A 30 -0.75 -9.74 -2.35
N ILE A 31 0.52 -9.55 -2.69
CA ILE A 31 1.56 -9.17 -1.73
C ILE A 31 2.19 -7.84 -2.17
N LEU A 32 2.11 -6.83 -1.31
CA LEU A 32 2.75 -5.54 -1.52
C LEU A 32 3.62 -5.19 -0.31
N ASP A 33 4.91 -5.03 -0.56
CA ASP A 33 5.87 -4.53 0.43
C ASP A 33 6.45 -3.19 -0.04
N LEU A 34 6.15 -2.15 0.71
CA LEU A 34 6.64 -0.78 0.57
C LEU A 34 7.29 -0.30 1.88
N SER A 35 7.78 -1.24 2.70
CA SER A 35 8.42 -0.90 3.96
C SER A 35 9.71 -0.11 3.74
N SER A 36 10.01 0.84 4.61
CA SER A 36 11.25 1.65 4.53
C SER A 36 11.40 2.46 3.23
N CYS A 37 10.29 3.00 2.69
CA CYS A 37 10.27 3.72 1.41
C CYS A 37 10.15 5.25 1.52
N GLU A 38 10.32 5.81 2.72
CA GLU A 38 10.12 7.23 3.01
C GLU A 38 8.73 7.81 2.66
N LEU A 39 7.71 6.96 2.53
CA LEU A 39 6.36 7.38 2.14
C LEU A 39 5.79 8.38 3.13
N LYS A 40 5.30 9.52 2.64
CA LYS A 40 4.65 10.56 3.47
C LYS A 40 3.13 10.41 3.53
N ASN A 41 2.56 9.72 2.53
CA ASN A 41 1.12 9.52 2.37
C ASN A 41 0.86 8.05 2.03
N PHE A 42 -0.38 7.61 2.26
CA PHE A 42 -0.83 6.33 1.74
C PHE A 42 -0.82 6.36 0.19
N PRO A 43 -0.23 5.36 -0.49
CA PRO A 43 -0.12 5.37 -1.95
C PRO A 43 -1.49 5.13 -2.61
N CYS A 44 -1.79 5.91 -3.65
CA CYS A 44 -3.09 5.86 -4.34
C CYS A 44 -3.38 4.50 -4.99
N LEU A 45 -2.36 3.72 -5.34
CA LEU A 45 -2.53 2.36 -5.85
C LEU A 45 -3.39 1.47 -4.92
N LEU A 46 -3.36 1.74 -3.61
CA LEU A 46 -4.13 0.99 -2.62
C LEU A 46 -5.64 1.11 -2.84
N THR A 47 -6.12 2.17 -3.50
CA THR A 47 -7.55 2.31 -3.81
C THR A 47 -8.02 1.37 -4.92
N ASN A 48 -7.11 0.79 -5.70
CA ASN A 48 -7.40 -0.01 -6.88
C ASN A 48 -7.03 -1.50 -6.76
N VAL A 49 -6.41 -1.92 -5.64
CA VAL A 49 -6.06 -3.33 -5.39
C VAL A 49 -7.21 -4.05 -4.69
N LYS A 50 -7.70 -5.14 -5.29
CA LYS A 50 -8.86 -5.89 -4.77
C LYS A 50 -8.49 -7.22 -4.09
N ASN A 51 -7.35 -7.79 -4.47
CA ASN A 51 -6.95 -9.14 -4.05
C ASN A 51 -5.80 -9.14 -3.02
N LEU A 52 -5.53 -8.00 -2.40
CA LEU A 52 -4.41 -7.85 -1.49
C LEU A 52 -4.61 -8.70 -0.22
N SER A 53 -3.68 -9.61 0.03
CA SER A 53 -3.65 -10.47 1.21
C SER A 53 -2.57 -10.06 2.22
N CYS A 54 -1.51 -9.40 1.75
CA CYS A 54 -0.41 -8.91 2.57
C CYS A 54 -0.03 -7.49 2.16
N LEU A 55 -0.08 -6.57 3.13
CA LEU A 55 0.39 -5.20 3.00
C LEU A 55 1.41 -4.87 4.09
N ASP A 56 2.63 -4.52 3.68
CA ASP A 56 3.61 -3.90 4.56
C ASP A 56 3.92 -2.48 4.05
N ILE A 57 3.58 -1.47 4.86
CA ILE A 57 3.98 -0.07 4.66
C ILE A 57 4.67 0.46 5.93
N SER A 58 5.30 -0.43 6.69
CA SER A 58 6.00 -0.08 7.93
C SER A 58 7.26 0.74 7.68
N ASN A 59 7.76 1.37 8.73
CA ASN A 59 8.99 2.17 8.70
C ASN A 59 8.95 3.26 7.63
N ASN A 60 7.84 3.98 7.55
CA ASN A 60 7.64 5.08 6.62
C ASN A 60 7.40 6.40 7.39
N LYS A 61 7.24 7.50 6.65
CA LYS A 61 7.00 8.84 7.20
C LYS A 61 5.52 9.21 7.14
N ILE A 62 4.60 8.23 7.10
CA ILE A 62 3.16 8.48 6.95
C ILE A 62 2.64 9.10 8.24
N ARG A 63 1.91 10.21 8.11
CA ARG A 63 1.38 10.98 9.25
C ARG A 63 -0.12 11.15 9.16
N GLY A 64 -0.74 11.42 10.30
CA GLY A 64 -2.17 11.77 10.38
C GLY A 64 -3.07 10.55 10.54
N GLN A 65 -4.35 10.71 10.23
CA GLN A 65 -5.34 9.64 10.39
C GLN A 65 -5.26 8.62 9.26
N ILE A 66 -5.66 7.39 9.55
CA ILE A 66 -5.91 6.38 8.53
C ILE A 66 -7.09 6.86 7.66
N PRO A 67 -6.93 6.98 6.32
CA PRO A 67 -7.99 7.49 5.46
C PRO A 67 -9.23 6.60 5.51
N LYS A 68 -10.42 7.20 5.43
CA LYS A 68 -11.69 6.44 5.41
C LYS A 68 -11.78 5.43 4.27
N TRP A 69 -11.16 5.72 3.13
CA TRP A 69 -11.12 4.79 2.01
C TRP A 69 -10.32 3.53 2.34
N PHE A 70 -9.37 3.57 3.28
CA PHE A 70 -8.61 2.42 3.72
C PHE A 70 -9.52 1.39 4.41
N SER A 71 -10.46 1.86 5.23
CA SER A 71 -11.52 1.02 5.82
C SER A 71 -12.54 0.52 4.80
N ASN A 72 -12.70 1.24 3.67
CA ASN A 72 -13.59 0.87 2.58
C ASN A 72 -12.90 0.02 1.50
N MET A 73 -11.60 -0.25 1.63
CA MET A 73 -10.92 -1.20 0.75
C MET A 73 -11.60 -2.56 0.95
N ARG A 74 -12.25 -3.06 -0.11
CA ARG A 74 -12.73 -4.45 -0.17
C ARG A 74 -11.52 -5.36 -0.30
N CYS A 75 -10.78 -5.51 0.80
CA CYS A 75 -9.74 -6.51 0.94
C CYS A 75 -10.23 -7.59 1.89
N ASP A 76 -11.33 -8.26 1.52
CA ASP A 76 -11.83 -9.45 2.25
C ASP A 76 -10.74 -10.54 2.37
N ALA A 77 -9.73 -10.47 1.50
CA ALA A 77 -8.55 -11.30 1.47
C ALA A 77 -7.40 -10.85 2.38
N LEU A 78 -7.42 -9.64 2.98
CA LEU A 78 -6.31 -9.14 3.80
C LEU A 78 -6.10 -10.02 5.03
N ARG A 79 -4.92 -10.63 5.13
CA ARG A 79 -4.51 -11.49 6.25
C ARG A 79 -3.37 -10.89 7.06
N PHE A 80 -2.57 -10.03 6.43
CA PHE A 80 -1.45 -9.37 7.07
C PHE A 80 -1.45 -7.88 6.74
N LEU A 81 -1.34 -7.06 7.78
CA LEU A 81 -1.24 -5.62 7.68
C LEU A 81 -0.20 -5.11 8.67
N ASN A 82 0.87 -4.51 8.15
CA ASN A 82 1.89 -3.87 8.96
C ASN A 82 1.95 -2.37 8.68
N LEU A 83 1.49 -1.58 9.65
CA LEU A 83 1.53 -0.11 9.65
C LEU A 83 2.54 0.46 10.66
N SER A 84 3.34 -0.40 11.31
CA SER A 84 4.24 -0.01 12.40
C SER A 84 5.32 0.98 11.94
N TYR A 85 5.95 1.67 12.89
CA TYR A 85 7.00 2.66 12.61
C TYR A 85 6.55 3.73 11.59
N ASN A 86 5.33 4.25 11.77
CA ASN A 86 4.81 5.46 11.14
C ASN A 86 4.37 6.46 12.21
N SER A 87 3.90 7.64 11.83
CA SER A 87 3.32 8.64 12.74
C SER A 87 1.79 8.74 12.59
N LEU A 88 1.13 7.59 12.52
CA LEU A 88 -0.31 7.49 12.36
C LEU A 88 -1.03 7.81 13.68
N LYS A 89 -2.21 8.43 13.54
CA LYS A 89 -3.18 8.65 14.61
C LYS A 89 -4.38 7.73 14.38
N GLY A 90 -5.05 7.36 15.47
CA GLY A 90 -6.24 6.51 15.43
C GLY A 90 -7.37 7.06 14.55
N ILE A 91 -8.32 6.18 14.24
CA ILE A 91 -9.52 6.46 13.43
C ILE A 91 -10.48 7.36 14.23
#